data_AF-A0A7S0Z4F6-F1
#
_entry.id   AF-A0A7S0Z4F6-F1
#
_cell.length_a   1.000
_cell.length_b   1.000
_cell.length_c   1.000
_cell.angle_alpha   90.00
_cell.angle_beta   90.00
_cell.angle_gamma   90.00
#
_symmetry.space_group_name_H-M   'P 1'
#
loop_
_entity.id
_entity.type
_entity.pdbx_description
1 polymer ?
#
loop_
_entity_poly.entity_id
_entity_poly.type
_entity_poly.pdbx_seq_one_letter_code
_entity_poly.pdbx_strand_id
1 'polypeptide(L)'
;VTFESVRVFAAVRGDGEASVTTPRFPLGRTGSYQLELEVDGYTLQGTNAFEVTSVAVSGLEPSAGSVAGGTTVTVLGTSFDVAAEVSCVFTRATVLSTNYDRSGASLVAGTTVTSTMALCQSPPQPGPGMSAVSVGFDGASSDFSTGLPFEYTRVPRVLSLAPSSGLYTGGNVVEVLGSDFVRSFDLSCRFGLRGNVAAVWKSSTRVSCAAPARGG
;
A
#
# COMPACT_ATOMS: atom_id res chain seq x y z
N VAL A 1 7.94 5.69 36.92
CA VAL A 1 7.79 6.77 35.93
C VAL A 1 6.33 6.85 35.54
N THR A 2 5.74 8.05 35.48
CA THR A 2 4.30 8.23 35.26
C THR A 2 4.02 9.02 33.97
N PHE A 3 3.02 8.58 33.20
CA PHE A 3 2.49 9.25 32.00
C PHE A 3 0.96 9.42 32.14
N GLU A 4 0.42 10.63 32.32
CA GLU A 4 -1.04 10.87 32.46
C GLU A 4 -1.75 9.86 33.40
N SER A 5 -1.17 9.58 34.56
CA SER A 5 -1.63 8.60 35.57
C SER A 5 -1.28 7.13 35.32
N VAL A 6 -0.65 6.77 34.20
CA VAL A 6 -0.13 5.42 33.96
C VAL A 6 1.28 5.29 34.54
N ARG A 7 1.46 4.40 35.52
CA ARG A 7 2.76 4.11 36.13
C ARG A 7 3.45 2.98 35.39
N VAL A 8 4.70 3.20 35.01
CA VAL A 8 5.60 2.18 34.43
C VAL A 8 6.89 2.08 35.26
N PHE A 9 7.43 0.86 35.33
CA PHE A 9 8.67 0.56 36.03
C PHE A 9 9.87 0.95 35.17
N ALA A 10 10.82 1.66 35.77
CA ALA A 10 12.10 1.95 35.13
C ALA A 10 13.14 0.90 35.55
N ALA A 11 13.95 0.46 34.60
CA ALA A 11 15.12 -0.36 34.84
C ALA A 11 16.35 0.55 34.96
N VAL A 12 16.97 0.56 36.13
CA VAL A 12 18.22 1.29 36.39
C VAL A 12 19.37 0.58 35.67
N ARG A 13 20.12 1.32 34.86
CA ARG A 13 21.24 0.79 34.06
C ARG A 13 22.63 1.15 34.62
N GLY A 14 22.69 2.05 35.60
CA GLY A 14 23.91 2.47 36.27
C GLY A 14 23.73 3.81 36.97
N ASP A 15 24.84 4.44 37.37
CA ASP A 15 24.81 5.74 38.04
C ASP A 15 24.26 6.82 37.12
N GLY A 16 23.04 7.29 37.44
CA GLY A 16 22.37 8.38 36.72
C GLY A 16 21.60 7.97 35.46
N GLU A 17 21.55 6.68 35.09
CA GLU A 17 20.83 6.21 33.90
C GLU A 17 19.72 5.23 34.27
N ALA A 18 18.49 5.57 33.85
CA ALA A 18 17.32 4.70 33.96
C ALA A 18 16.64 4.60 32.60
N SER A 19 16.26 3.39 32.22
CA SER A 19 15.52 3.10 30.99
C SER A 19 14.09 2.70 31.32
N VAL A 20 13.13 3.17 30.53
CA VAL A 20 11.71 2.82 30.70
C VAL A 20 11.10 2.53 29.34
N THR A 21 10.26 1.50 29.28
CA THR A 21 9.44 1.24 28.09
C THR A 21 8.10 1.92 28.28
N THR A 22 7.72 2.77 27.32
CA THR A 22 6.45 3.46 27.33
C THR A 22 5.29 2.46 27.22
N PRO A 23 4.15 2.70 27.88
CA PRO A 23 2.96 1.90 27.66
C PRO A 23 2.43 2.12 26.23
N ARG A 24 1.66 1.17 25.70
CA ARG A 24 0.95 1.37 24.43
C ARG A 24 -0.06 2.51 24.60
N PHE A 25 0.11 3.59 23.86
CA PHE A 25 -0.86 4.67 23.77
C PHE A 25 -1.87 4.35 22.66
N PRO A 26 -3.18 4.29 22.94
CA PRO A 26 -4.19 4.11 21.89
C PRO A 26 -4.15 5.25 20.87
N LEU A 27 -4.44 4.95 19.60
CA LEU A 27 -4.59 6.01 18.58
C LEU A 27 -5.65 7.03 19.03
N GLY A 28 -5.28 8.31 19.05
CA GLY A 28 -6.12 9.43 19.49
C GLY A 28 -5.73 10.06 20.82
N ARG A 29 -4.74 9.50 21.54
CA ARG A 29 -4.07 10.17 22.68
C ARG A 29 -2.73 10.75 22.27
N THR A 30 -2.76 11.57 21.21
CA THR A 30 -1.59 12.36 20.81
C THR A 30 -1.49 13.59 21.69
N GLY A 31 -0.28 13.94 22.12
CA GLY A 31 -0.07 15.10 22.97
C GLY A 31 1.27 15.09 23.66
N SER A 32 1.54 16.15 24.42
CA SER A 32 2.74 16.31 25.22
C SER A 32 2.45 15.85 26.65
N TYR A 33 3.19 14.85 27.10
CA TYR A 33 3.07 14.23 28.41
C TYR A 33 4.20 14.70 29.31
N GLN A 34 3.88 15.22 30.50
CA GLN A 34 4.92 15.48 31.49
C GLN A 34 5.41 14.17 32.09
N LEU A 35 6.74 14.00 32.09
CA LEU A 35 7.39 12.83 32.65
C LEU A 35 7.65 13.06 34.14
N GLU A 36 7.09 12.18 34.97
CA GLU A 36 7.35 12.20 36.42
C GLU A 36 8.10 10.95 36.85
N LEU A 37 9.22 11.14 37.55
CA LEU A 37 10.02 10.09 38.16
C LEU A 37 9.73 10.04 39.66
N GLU A 38 9.28 8.90 40.15
CA GLU A 38 9.05 8.66 41.57
C GLU A 38 10.19 7.78 42.11
N VAL A 39 10.98 8.32 43.04
CA VAL A 39 12.13 7.64 43.67
C VAL A 39 12.11 7.94 45.17
N ASP A 40 12.11 6.91 46.00
CA ASP A 40 12.15 7.01 47.47
C ASP A 40 11.10 7.96 48.08
N GLY A 41 9.91 8.03 47.47
CA GLY A 41 8.81 8.90 47.90
C GLY A 41 8.90 10.35 47.42
N TYR A 42 9.92 10.71 46.64
CA TYR A 42 10.03 12.00 45.96
C TYR A 42 9.49 11.91 44.54
N THR A 43 8.81 12.97 44.08
CA THR A 43 8.40 13.15 42.68
C THR A 43 9.29 14.19 42.02
N LEU A 44 10.02 13.77 40.99
CA LEU A 44 10.87 14.62 40.17
C LEU A 44 10.20 14.81 38.80
N GLN A 45 10.09 16.05 38.33
CA GLN A 45 9.53 16.35 37.02
C GLN A 45 10.66 16.57 36.01
N GLY A 46 10.53 15.96 34.84
CA GLY A 46 11.41 16.24 33.71
C GLY A 46 11.22 17.67 33.20
N THR A 47 12.28 18.27 32.66
CA THR A 47 12.22 19.61 32.05
C THR A 47 11.60 19.59 30.65
N ASN A 48 11.65 18.45 29.96
CA ASN A 48 11.09 18.26 28.63
C ASN A 48 9.84 17.38 28.70
N ALA A 49 8.84 17.71 27.89
CA ALA A 49 7.69 16.85 27.70
C ALA A 49 8.01 15.67 26.77
N PHE A 50 7.37 14.54 27.01
CA PHE A 50 7.36 13.39 26.12
C PHE A 50 6.21 13.54 25.10
N GLU A 51 6.53 13.60 23.80
CA GLU A 51 5.51 13.78 22.77
C GLU A 51 5.05 12.44 22.18
N VAL A 52 3.74 12.19 22.28
CA VAL A 52 3.08 11.07 21.62
C VAL A 52 2.44 11.59 20.34
N THR A 53 2.87 11.06 19.20
CA THR A 53 2.25 11.33 17.90
C THR A 53 1.58 10.07 17.36
N SER A 54 0.50 10.25 16.61
CA SER A 54 -0.19 9.14 15.95
C SER A 54 0.37 8.97 14.56
N VAL A 55 0.41 7.73 14.11
CA VAL A 55 0.63 7.38 12.71
C VAL A 55 -0.39 8.10 11.84
N ALA A 56 0.09 8.86 10.86
CA ALA A 56 -0.76 9.48 9.85
C ALA A 56 -0.28 9.05 8.46
N VAL A 57 -1.23 8.73 7.59
CA VAL A 57 -0.94 8.43 6.18
C VAL A 57 -1.31 9.62 5.32
N SER A 58 -0.47 9.92 4.33
CA SER A 58 -0.60 11.08 3.45
C SER A 58 -0.71 10.70 1.98
N GLY A 59 -0.23 9.51 1.57
CA GLY A 59 -0.29 9.08 0.17
C GLY A 59 0.01 7.61 -0.04
N LEU A 60 -0.34 7.12 -1.23
CA LEU A 60 -0.04 5.79 -1.75
C LEU A 60 0.62 5.91 -3.11
N GLU A 61 1.74 5.22 -3.32
CA GLU A 61 2.44 5.18 -4.60
C GLU A 61 2.80 3.73 -4.98
N PRO A 62 2.18 3.14 -6.02
CA PRO A 62 1.08 3.69 -6.80
C PRO A 62 -0.25 3.71 -6.00
N SER A 63 -1.20 4.55 -6.41
CA SER A 63 -2.56 4.59 -5.87
C SER A 63 -3.53 3.61 -6.55
N ALA A 64 -3.02 2.77 -7.45
CA ALA A 64 -3.79 1.74 -8.15
C ALA A 64 -2.95 0.48 -8.39
N GLY A 65 -3.62 -0.67 -8.54
CA GLY A 65 -2.98 -1.96 -8.74
C GLY A 65 -3.87 -3.01 -9.38
N SER A 66 -3.30 -4.20 -9.60
CA SER A 66 -3.98 -5.30 -10.27
C SER A 66 -4.98 -6.00 -9.35
N VAL A 67 -6.16 -6.37 -9.87
CA VAL A 67 -7.11 -7.27 -9.17
C VAL A 67 -6.49 -8.62 -8.78
N ALA A 68 -5.41 -9.04 -9.45
CA ALA A 68 -4.68 -10.25 -9.07
C ALA A 68 -3.86 -10.10 -7.77
N GLY A 69 -3.74 -8.88 -7.22
CA GLY A 69 -2.84 -8.56 -6.12
C GLY A 69 -1.38 -8.47 -6.55
N GLY A 70 -0.49 -8.38 -5.57
CA GLY A 70 0.96 -8.35 -5.75
C GLY A 70 1.53 -6.99 -6.18
N THR A 71 0.71 -5.96 -6.34
CA THR A 71 1.22 -4.59 -6.50
C THR A 71 1.87 -4.15 -5.18
N THR A 72 3.17 -3.86 -5.22
CA THR A 72 3.88 -3.21 -4.11
C THR A 72 3.45 -1.76 -4.02
N VAL A 73 2.85 -1.40 -2.90
CA VAL A 73 2.35 -0.07 -2.59
C VAL A 73 3.26 0.57 -1.56
N THR A 74 3.80 1.73 -1.89
CA THR A 74 4.50 2.60 -0.95
C THR A 74 3.49 3.46 -0.23
N VAL A 75 3.38 3.28 1.07
CA VAL A 75 2.57 4.13 1.95
C VAL A 75 3.44 5.25 2.47
N LEU A 76 3.02 6.49 2.22
CA LEU A 76 3.67 7.70 2.70
C LEU A 76 2.93 8.23 3.93
N GLY A 77 3.67 8.79 4.89
CA GLY A 77 3.07 9.27 6.12
C GLY A 77 4.08 9.88 7.10
N THR A 78 3.69 9.90 8.37
CA THR A 78 4.52 10.37 9.49
C THR A 78 4.39 9.44 10.69
N SER A 79 5.42 9.46 11.54
CA SER A 79 5.47 8.73 12.81
C SER A 79 5.35 7.21 12.65
N PHE A 80 5.92 6.66 11.58
CA PHE A 80 6.00 5.21 11.39
C PHE A 80 7.09 4.63 12.29
N ASP A 81 6.74 3.57 13.01
CA ASP A 81 7.70 2.88 13.86
C ASP A 81 8.51 1.87 13.03
N VAL A 82 9.81 2.15 12.90
CA VAL A 82 10.76 1.33 12.14
C VAL A 82 11.15 0.04 12.85
N ALA A 83 10.91 -0.05 14.16
CA ALA A 83 11.18 -1.25 14.96
C ALA A 83 9.94 -2.16 15.10
N ALA A 84 8.76 -1.64 14.78
CA ALA A 84 7.49 -2.34 14.87
C ALA A 84 7.12 -3.12 13.59
N GLU A 85 6.31 -4.17 13.75
CA GLU A 85 5.70 -4.87 12.63
C GLU A 85 4.53 -4.04 12.07
N VAL A 86 4.66 -3.57 10.83
CA VAL A 86 3.58 -2.85 10.15
C VAL A 86 2.64 -3.82 9.43
N SER A 87 1.36 -3.50 9.46
CA SER A 87 0.31 -4.21 8.76
C SER A 87 -0.54 -3.23 7.96
N CYS A 88 -0.82 -3.57 6.70
CA CYS A 88 -1.74 -2.83 5.86
C CYS A 88 -3.08 -3.55 5.80
N VAL A 89 -4.16 -2.78 5.85
CA VAL A 89 -5.53 -3.29 5.72
C VAL A 89 -6.14 -2.70 4.47
N PHE A 90 -6.53 -3.59 3.56
CA PHE A 90 -7.26 -3.25 2.35
C PHE A 90 -8.74 -3.57 2.55
N THR A 91 -9.55 -2.53 2.77
CA THR A 91 -10.99 -2.67 2.98
C THR A 91 -11.73 -2.31 1.70
N ARG A 92 -12.36 -3.28 1.04
CA ARG A 92 -13.14 -3.03 -0.17
C ARG A 92 -14.36 -2.15 0.14
N ALA A 93 -14.56 -1.09 -0.63
CA ALA A 93 -15.76 -0.27 -0.49
C ALA A 93 -16.99 -1.08 -0.96
N THR A 94 -17.90 -1.39 -0.05
CA THR A 94 -19.21 -1.97 -0.37
C THR A 94 -20.29 -0.91 -0.15
N VAL A 95 -21.31 -0.90 -1.01
CA VAL A 95 -22.32 0.18 -1.09
C VAL A 95 -23.24 0.25 0.14
N LEU A 96 -23.09 -0.66 1.11
CA LEU A 96 -24.09 -0.89 2.17
C LEU A 96 -23.62 -0.65 3.60
N SER A 97 -22.41 -0.13 3.83
CA SER A 97 -21.91 -0.03 5.20
C SER A 97 -21.34 1.35 5.53
N THR A 98 -22.18 2.19 6.16
CA THR A 98 -21.75 3.38 6.91
C THR A 98 -21.10 3.03 8.24
N ASN A 99 -21.18 1.75 8.65
CA ASN A 99 -20.37 1.16 9.70
C ASN A 99 -19.21 0.42 9.04
N TYR A 100 -17.96 0.65 9.46
CA TYR A 100 -16.78 0.02 8.88
C TYR A 100 -16.76 -1.49 9.21
N ASP A 101 -17.63 -2.28 8.60
CA ASP A 101 -17.64 -3.74 8.73
C ASP A 101 -16.43 -4.28 7.97
N ARG A 102 -15.39 -4.61 8.76
CA ARG A 102 -14.13 -5.17 8.27
C ARG A 102 -14.25 -6.63 7.85
N SER A 103 -15.46 -7.20 7.79
CA SER A 103 -15.72 -8.55 7.28
C SER A 103 -15.18 -8.79 5.86
N GLY A 104 -14.98 -7.72 5.08
CA GLY A 104 -14.33 -7.73 3.76
C GLY A 104 -12.92 -7.14 3.70
N ALA A 105 -12.24 -6.94 4.84
CA ALA A 105 -10.92 -6.35 4.90
C ALA A 105 -9.82 -7.41 4.83
N SER A 106 -8.84 -7.22 3.95
CA SER A 106 -7.65 -8.07 3.88
C SER A 106 -6.48 -7.43 4.62
N LEU A 107 -6.00 -8.11 5.65
CA LEU A 107 -4.79 -7.76 6.39
C LEU A 107 -3.58 -8.37 5.68
N VAL A 108 -2.58 -7.55 5.39
CA VAL A 108 -1.30 -7.97 4.81
C VAL A 108 -0.16 -7.44 5.66
N ALA A 109 0.88 -8.26 5.86
CA ALA A 109 2.11 -7.80 6.47
C ALA A 109 2.79 -6.78 5.53
N GLY A 110 3.43 -5.77 6.12
CA GLY A 110 4.25 -4.81 5.42
C GLY A 110 5.63 -4.69 6.05
N THR A 111 6.44 -3.80 5.49
CA THR A 111 7.75 -3.44 6.04
C THR A 111 7.88 -1.94 6.16
N THR A 112 8.23 -1.48 7.36
CA THR A 112 8.57 -0.06 7.56
C THR A 112 9.96 0.18 6.98
N VAL A 113 10.09 1.19 6.12
CA VAL A 113 11.37 1.54 5.49
C VAL A 113 11.99 2.73 6.22
N THR A 114 11.19 3.73 6.53
CA THR A 114 11.57 4.92 7.29
C THR A 114 10.43 5.35 8.20
N SER A 115 10.65 6.35 9.05
CA SER A 115 9.59 6.97 9.85
C SER A 115 8.48 7.66 9.03
N THR A 116 8.59 7.68 7.71
CA THR A 116 7.63 8.29 6.78
C THR A 116 7.22 7.38 5.63
N MET A 117 7.74 6.15 5.57
CA MET A 117 7.51 5.23 4.45
C MET A 117 7.38 3.78 4.91
N ALA A 118 6.37 3.10 4.40
CA ALA A 118 6.18 1.66 4.56
C ALA A 118 5.81 1.00 3.22
N LEU A 119 6.12 -0.28 3.06
CA LEU A 119 5.80 -1.06 1.87
C LEU A 119 4.82 -2.17 2.22
N CYS A 120 3.78 -2.32 1.40
CA CYS A 120 2.82 -3.41 1.51
C CYS A 120 2.50 -3.99 0.13
N GLN A 121 2.17 -5.27 0.07
CA GLN A 121 1.68 -5.88 -1.17
C GLN A 121 0.16 -5.97 -1.16
N SER A 122 -0.48 -5.43 -2.20
CA SER A 122 -1.92 -5.52 -2.37
C SER A 122 -2.39 -6.99 -2.44
N PRO A 123 -3.44 -7.38 -1.69
CA PRO A 123 -4.04 -8.70 -1.79
C PRO A 123 -4.85 -8.87 -3.08
N PRO A 124 -5.09 -10.10 -3.55
CA PRO A 124 -6.02 -10.36 -4.65
C PRO A 124 -7.46 -9.92 -4.31
N GLN A 125 -8.19 -9.42 -5.30
CA GLN A 125 -9.59 -9.01 -5.18
C GLN A 125 -10.45 -9.69 -6.25
N PRO A 126 -11.73 -10.01 -5.96
CA PRO A 126 -12.59 -10.72 -6.92
C PRO A 126 -12.97 -9.89 -8.16
N GLY A 127 -12.70 -8.60 -8.16
CA GLY A 127 -12.99 -7.73 -9.29
C GLY A 127 -12.51 -6.30 -9.05
N PRO A 128 -12.58 -5.45 -10.10
CA PRO A 128 -12.14 -4.06 -10.01
C PRO A 128 -13.01 -3.25 -9.02
N GLY A 129 -12.47 -2.15 -8.54
CA GLY A 129 -13.16 -1.23 -7.64
C GLY A 129 -12.23 -0.58 -6.61
N MET A 130 -12.82 0.26 -5.76
CA MET A 130 -12.08 1.00 -4.73
C MET A 130 -11.92 0.19 -3.45
N SER A 131 -10.74 0.28 -2.86
CA SER A 131 -10.47 -0.12 -1.48
C SER A 131 -9.89 1.05 -0.69
N ALA A 132 -10.17 1.09 0.60
CA ALA A 132 -9.48 1.96 1.54
C ALA A 132 -8.29 1.22 2.13
N VAL A 133 -7.10 1.84 2.08
CA VAL A 133 -5.85 1.32 2.63
C VAL A 133 -5.51 2.07 3.90
N SER A 134 -5.47 1.37 5.02
CA SER A 134 -5.03 1.91 6.30
C SER A 134 -3.85 1.10 6.84
N VAL A 135 -3.00 1.73 7.64
CA VAL A 135 -1.84 1.06 8.24
C VAL A 135 -1.96 1.03 9.76
N GLY A 136 -1.49 -0.06 10.36
CA GLY A 136 -1.42 -0.26 11.80
C GLY A 136 -0.09 -0.93 12.15
N PHE A 137 0.37 -0.75 13.38
CA PHE A 137 1.64 -1.29 13.86
C PHE A 137 1.39 -2.27 15.03
N ASP A 138 2.33 -3.18 15.24
CA ASP A 138 2.36 -4.14 16.35
C ASP A 138 1.15 -5.09 16.46
N GLY A 139 0.58 -5.45 15.31
CA GLY A 139 -0.55 -6.38 15.21
C GLY A 139 -1.83 -5.87 15.89
N ALA A 140 -1.92 -4.57 16.19
CA ALA A 140 -3.09 -3.98 16.82
C ALA A 140 -4.30 -4.05 15.88
N SER A 141 -5.25 -4.95 16.19
CA SER A 141 -6.43 -5.21 15.37
C SER A 141 -7.48 -4.09 15.39
N SER A 142 -7.32 -3.07 16.23
CA SER A 142 -8.23 -1.93 16.38
C SER A 142 -7.66 -0.58 15.96
N ASP A 143 -6.33 -0.45 15.86
CA ASP A 143 -5.66 0.84 15.82
C ASP A 143 -4.98 1.02 14.46
N PHE A 144 -5.75 1.53 13.50
CA PHE A 144 -5.28 1.83 12.14
C PHE A 144 -5.38 3.32 11.84
N SER A 145 -4.52 3.79 10.93
CA SER A 145 -4.61 5.12 10.33
C SER A 145 -5.95 5.35 9.62
N THR A 146 -6.18 6.59 9.19
CA THR A 146 -7.20 6.87 8.18
C THR A 146 -6.95 6.05 6.91
N GLY A 147 -8.03 5.70 6.21
CA GLY A 147 -7.97 4.93 4.97
C GLY A 147 -7.75 5.83 3.76
N LEU A 148 -6.73 5.54 2.94
CA LEU A 148 -6.49 6.18 1.66
C LEU A 148 -7.10 5.38 0.51
N PRO A 149 -7.63 6.03 -0.54
CA PRO A 149 -8.23 5.32 -1.67
C PRO A 149 -7.16 4.61 -2.51
N PHE A 150 -7.43 3.34 -2.85
CA PHE A 150 -6.64 2.53 -3.76
C PHE A 150 -7.55 1.84 -4.78
N GLU A 151 -7.24 2.00 -6.07
CA GLU A 151 -8.05 1.45 -7.16
C GLU A 151 -7.52 0.09 -7.65
N TYR A 152 -8.35 -0.93 -7.57
CA TYR A 152 -8.07 -2.21 -8.23
C TYR A 152 -8.57 -2.17 -9.68
N THR A 153 -7.66 -2.40 -10.61
CA THR A 153 -7.90 -2.44 -12.06
C THR A 153 -7.53 -3.82 -12.63
N ARG A 154 -8.09 -4.15 -13.79
CA ARG A 154 -7.68 -5.34 -14.52
C ARG A 154 -6.50 -4.99 -15.41
N VAL A 155 -5.44 -5.79 -15.33
CA VAL A 155 -4.26 -5.62 -16.17
C VAL A 155 -4.41 -6.47 -17.43
N PRO A 156 -4.32 -5.88 -18.64
CA PRO A 156 -4.39 -6.62 -19.88
C PRO A 156 -3.28 -7.68 -19.97
N ARG A 157 -3.61 -8.89 -20.44
CA ARG A 157 -2.64 -9.98 -20.63
C ARG A 157 -2.71 -10.52 -22.05
N VAL A 158 -1.54 -10.73 -22.65
CA VAL A 158 -1.43 -11.46 -23.92
C VAL A 158 -1.25 -12.94 -23.63
N LEU A 159 -2.03 -13.78 -24.29
CA LEU A 159 -1.97 -15.24 -24.17
C LEU A 159 -1.32 -15.86 -25.41
N SER A 160 -1.72 -15.44 -26.60
CA SER A 160 -1.19 -15.96 -27.86
C SER A 160 -1.38 -14.97 -29.00
N LEU A 161 -0.76 -15.29 -30.13
CA LEU A 161 -0.83 -14.50 -31.35
C LEU A 161 -0.97 -15.41 -32.57
N ALA A 162 -1.77 -14.98 -33.55
CA ALA A 162 -2.07 -15.75 -34.74
C ALA A 162 -2.22 -14.83 -35.98
N PRO A 163 -1.51 -15.08 -37.08
CA PRO A 163 -0.42 -16.05 -37.22
C PRO A 163 0.82 -15.64 -36.41
N SER A 164 1.66 -16.61 -36.06
CA SER A 164 2.95 -16.38 -35.36
C SER A 164 4.12 -16.09 -36.29
N SER A 165 3.86 -16.09 -37.60
CA SER A 165 4.82 -15.75 -38.64
C SER A 165 4.13 -14.95 -39.74
N GLY A 166 4.93 -14.23 -40.53
CA GLY A 166 4.42 -13.40 -41.61
C GLY A 166 5.50 -13.06 -42.64
N LEU A 167 5.07 -12.42 -43.73
CA LEU A 167 5.94 -12.05 -44.85
C LEU A 167 6.82 -10.85 -44.49
N TYR A 168 8.03 -10.83 -45.06
CA TYR A 168 8.98 -9.73 -44.87
C TYR A 168 8.45 -8.39 -45.44
N THR A 169 7.54 -8.45 -46.41
CA THR A 169 6.87 -7.30 -47.02
C THR A 169 5.90 -6.59 -46.07
N GLY A 170 5.58 -7.19 -44.91
CA GLY A 170 4.57 -6.66 -44.00
C GLY A 170 3.15 -6.80 -44.55
N GLY A 171 2.20 -6.11 -43.91
CA GLY A 171 0.79 -6.08 -44.27
C GLY A 171 -0.06 -7.21 -43.69
N ASN A 172 0.57 -8.27 -43.17
CA ASN A 172 -0.16 -9.36 -42.52
C ASN A 172 -0.81 -8.87 -41.22
N VAL A 173 -2.11 -9.16 -41.06
CA VAL A 173 -2.83 -8.87 -39.82
C VAL A 173 -2.50 -9.97 -38.81
N VAL A 174 -1.96 -9.56 -37.66
CA VAL A 174 -1.73 -10.42 -36.49
C VAL A 174 -2.87 -10.18 -35.52
N GLU A 175 -3.58 -11.25 -35.17
CA GLU A 175 -4.54 -11.27 -34.09
C GLU A 175 -3.84 -11.64 -32.79
N VAL A 176 -4.05 -10.82 -31.76
CA VAL A 176 -3.55 -11.00 -30.41
C VAL A 176 -4.72 -11.46 -29.55
N LEU A 177 -4.60 -12.67 -29.01
CA LEU A 177 -5.54 -13.23 -28.06
C LEU A 177 -5.04 -13.01 -26.63
N GLY A 178 -5.98 -12.70 -25.74
CA GLY A 178 -5.62 -12.32 -24.38
C GLY A 178 -6.83 -12.13 -23.48
N SER A 179 -6.64 -11.36 -22.41
CA SER A 179 -7.69 -10.95 -21.51
C SER A 179 -7.58 -9.47 -21.15
N ASP A 180 -8.72 -8.90 -20.77
CA ASP A 180 -8.87 -7.55 -20.21
C ASP A 180 -8.31 -6.43 -21.11
N PHE A 181 -8.31 -6.62 -22.42
CA PHE A 181 -7.97 -5.56 -23.36
C PHE A 181 -9.00 -4.43 -23.31
N VAL A 182 -8.52 -3.22 -23.06
CA VAL A 182 -9.34 -2.01 -23.01
C VAL A 182 -9.30 -1.30 -24.36
N ARG A 183 -10.44 -0.77 -24.80
CA ARG A 183 -10.50 0.09 -25.97
C ARG A 183 -9.85 1.44 -25.61
N SER A 184 -8.69 1.71 -26.20
CA SER A 184 -7.94 2.96 -26.02
C SER A 184 -7.36 3.43 -27.36
N PHE A 185 -7.18 4.74 -27.50
CA PHE A 185 -6.48 5.33 -28.65
C PHE A 185 -4.97 5.03 -28.62
N ASP A 186 -4.41 4.76 -27.44
CA ASP A 186 -3.00 4.41 -27.27
C ASP A 186 -2.71 2.92 -27.50
N LEU A 187 -3.75 2.11 -27.74
CA LEU A 187 -3.62 0.68 -27.97
C LEU A 187 -2.81 0.44 -29.25
N SER A 188 -1.62 -0.12 -29.10
CA SER A 188 -0.67 -0.33 -30.19
C SER A 188 0.08 -1.65 -30.04
N CYS A 189 0.51 -2.20 -31.17
CA CYS A 189 1.45 -3.32 -31.21
C CYS A 189 2.85 -2.81 -31.52
N ARG A 190 3.86 -3.42 -30.89
CA ARG A 190 5.26 -3.14 -31.17
C ARG A 190 5.96 -4.39 -31.69
N PHE A 191 6.56 -4.28 -32.87
CA PHE A 191 7.27 -5.37 -33.53
C PHE A 191 8.78 -5.16 -33.45
N GLY A 192 9.42 -5.75 -32.44
CA GLY A 192 10.85 -5.57 -32.18
C GLY A 192 11.19 -4.13 -31.80
N LEU A 193 12.27 -3.58 -32.39
CA LEU A 193 12.71 -2.20 -32.18
C LEU A 193 12.01 -1.18 -33.10
N ARG A 194 11.10 -1.62 -33.97
CA ARG A 194 10.36 -0.68 -34.82
C ARG A 194 9.29 0.04 -34.01
N GLY A 195 8.92 1.22 -34.49
CA GLY A 195 7.88 2.04 -33.89
C GLY A 195 6.55 1.30 -33.73
N ASN A 196 5.66 1.90 -32.93
CA ASN A 196 4.35 1.36 -32.63
C ASN A 196 3.46 1.40 -33.87
N VAL A 197 2.69 0.34 -34.10
CA VAL A 197 1.58 0.34 -35.06
C VAL A 197 0.25 0.41 -34.30
N ALA A 198 -0.69 1.19 -34.82
CA ALA A 198 -2.02 1.29 -34.23
C ALA A 198 -2.68 -0.09 -34.19
N ALA A 199 -3.22 -0.45 -33.03
CA ALA A 199 -3.99 -1.66 -32.89
C ALA A 199 -5.48 -1.38 -33.05
N VAL A 200 -6.21 -2.35 -33.56
CA VAL A 200 -7.67 -2.32 -33.63
C VAL A 200 -8.20 -3.21 -32.52
N TRP A 201 -8.80 -2.59 -31.52
CA TRP A 201 -9.55 -3.31 -30.48
C TRP A 201 -10.74 -4.05 -31.11
N LYS A 202 -10.88 -5.35 -30.85
CA LYS A 202 -12.03 -6.15 -31.32
C LYS A 202 -12.95 -6.54 -30.18
N SER A 203 -12.36 -7.00 -29.08
CA SER A 203 -13.08 -7.35 -27.84
C SER A 203 -12.10 -7.32 -26.65
N SER A 204 -12.60 -7.53 -25.43
CA SER A 204 -11.74 -7.68 -24.25
C SER A 204 -10.76 -8.85 -24.32
N THR A 205 -10.93 -9.77 -25.28
CA THR A 205 -10.04 -10.93 -25.48
C THR A 205 -9.31 -10.93 -26.82
N ARG A 206 -9.55 -9.92 -27.69
CA ARG A 206 -8.98 -9.86 -29.04
C ARG A 206 -8.59 -8.45 -29.47
N VAL A 207 -7.38 -8.33 -30.01
CA VAL A 207 -6.84 -7.12 -30.65
C VAL A 207 -6.20 -7.51 -31.98
N SER A 208 -6.30 -6.68 -33.01
CA SER A 208 -5.65 -6.95 -34.31
C SER A 208 -4.69 -5.84 -34.71
N CYS A 209 -3.52 -6.20 -35.24
CA CYS A 209 -2.47 -5.27 -35.65
C CYS A 209 -1.93 -5.64 -37.03
N ALA A 210 -1.65 -4.65 -37.87
CA ALA A 210 -0.96 -4.89 -39.14
C ALA A 210 0.55 -4.92 -38.92
N ALA A 211 1.20 -6.04 -39.22
CA ALA A 211 2.65 -6.15 -39.12
C ALA A 211 3.33 -5.23 -40.16
N PRO A 212 4.28 -4.37 -39.77
CA PRO A 212 4.98 -3.51 -40.72
C PRO A 212 5.94 -4.32 -41.61
N ALA A 213 6.30 -3.77 -42.76
CA ALA A 213 7.37 -4.32 -43.59
C ALA A 213 8.72 -4.29 -42.86
N ARG A 214 9.58 -5.30 -43.06
CA ARG A 214 10.99 -5.20 -42.71
C ARG A 214 11.64 -4.23 -43.71
N GLY A 215 11.70 -2.95 -43.37
CA GLY A 215 12.57 -2.02 -44.08
C GLY A 215 14.02 -2.51 -44.00
N GLY A 216 14.78 -2.42 -45.09
CA GLY A 216 16.21 -2.76 -45.10
C GLY A 216 17.01 -1.99 -44.06
#